data_AF-A0A932K4F4-F1
#
_entry.id   AF-A0A932K4F4-F1
#
_cell.length_a   1.000
_cell.length_b   1.000
_cell.length_c   1.000
_cell.angle_alpha   90.00
_cell.angle_beta   90.00
_cell.angle_gamma   90.00
#
_symmetry.space_group_name_H-M   'P 1'
#
loop_
_entity.id
_entity.type
_entity.pdbx_description
1 polymer ?
#
loop_
_entity_poly.entity_id
_entity_poly.type
_entity_poly.pdbx_seq_one_letter_code
_entity_poly.pdbx_strand_id
1 'polypeptide(L)'
;MVKYKDYYNILGVSRSSTEQEIKAAYRKLARKYHPDTNRGDKTAEEKFKEISEAYEVLRDAEKRRRYDALGSGFRGGTEFKPPPKKN
;
A
#
# COMPACT_ATOMS: atom_id res chain seq x y z
N MET A 1 -10.34 -10.93 -10.63
CA MET A 1 -9.28 -10.08 -11.25
C MET A 1 -8.64 -9.26 -10.14
N VAL A 2 -7.49 -9.72 -9.62
CA VAL A 2 -6.69 -8.93 -8.67
C VAL A 2 -6.10 -7.77 -9.47
N LYS A 3 -6.69 -6.57 -9.34
CA LYS A 3 -6.08 -5.36 -9.89
C LYS A 3 -4.76 -5.17 -9.16
N TYR A 4 -3.66 -5.14 -9.90
CA TYR A 4 -2.36 -4.76 -9.36
C TYR A 4 -2.50 -3.36 -8.78
N LYS A 5 -2.54 -3.25 -7.45
CA LYS A 5 -2.61 -1.98 -6.74
C LYS A 5 -1.22 -1.39 -6.76
N ASP A 6 -1.06 -0.24 -7.40
CA ASP A 6 0.20 0.49 -7.37
C ASP A 6 0.33 1.17 -5.99
N TYR A 7 1.07 0.52 -5.08
CA TYR A 7 1.25 0.98 -3.71
C TYR A 7 1.98 2.32 -3.64
N TYR A 8 2.83 2.61 -4.63
CA TYR A 8 3.50 3.91 -4.74
C TYR A 8 2.49 5.00 -5.07
N ASN A 9 1.55 4.74 -6.00
CA ASN A 9 0.46 5.66 -6.30
C ASN A 9 -0.52 5.83 -5.13
N ILE A 10 -0.84 4.76 -4.38
CA ILE A 10 -1.70 4.84 -3.20
C ILE A 10 -1.10 5.75 -2.12
N LEU A 11 0.21 5.63 -1.89
CA LEU A 11 0.92 6.51 -0.96
C LEU A 11 1.26 7.88 -1.57
N GLY A 12 1.10 8.06 -2.88
CA GLY A 12 1.46 9.29 -3.59
C GLY A 12 2.97 9.57 -3.58
N VAL A 13 3.79 8.52 -3.64
CA VAL A 13 5.26 8.58 -3.61
C VAL A 13 5.86 7.99 -4.89
N SER A 14 7.12 8.30 -5.16
CA SER A 14 7.85 7.72 -6.29
C SER A 14 8.32 6.30 -5.97
N ARG A 15 8.53 5.48 -7.00
CA ARG A 15 9.23 4.19 -6.87
C ARG A 15 10.67 4.33 -6.40
N SER A 16 11.26 5.51 -6.59
CA SER A 16 12.59 5.87 -6.06
C SER A 16 12.55 6.40 -4.62
N SER A 17 11.37 6.53 -4.01
CA SER A 17 11.26 7.12 -2.67
C SER A 17 11.93 6.26 -1.61
N THR A 18 12.57 6.95 -0.67
CA THR A 18 13.22 6.38 0.50
C THR A 18 12.19 5.91 1.52
N GLU A 19 12.59 5.03 2.44
CA GLU A 19 11.73 4.58 3.53
C GLU A 19 11.19 5.74 4.38
N GLN A 20 12.00 6.80 4.55
CA GLN A 20 11.61 7.99 5.29
C GLN A 20 10.47 8.74 4.60
N GLU A 21 10.55 8.91 3.27
CA GLU A 21 9.50 9.54 2.46
C GLU A 21 8.22 8.70 2.46
N ILE A 22 8.35 7.38 2.28
CA ILE A 22 7.23 6.43 2.35
C ILE A 22 6.53 6.53 3.72
N LYS A 23 7.30 6.54 4.80
CA LYS A 23 6.78 6.69 6.17
C LYS A 23 6.13 8.06 6.40
N ALA A 24 6.70 9.13 5.85
CA ALA A 24 6.14 10.48 5.95
C ALA A 24 4.80 10.59 5.22
N ALA A 25 4.72 10.05 4.00
CA ALA A 25 3.50 9.99 3.20
C ALA A 25 2.41 9.17 3.89
N TYR A 26 2.76 7.97 4.39
CA TYR A 26 1.85 7.14 5.19
C TYR A 26 1.28 7.91 6.38
N ARG A 27 2.12 8.56 7.20
CA ARG A 27 1.63 9.33 8.37
C ARG A 27 0.66 10.44 7.97
N LYS A 28 0.93 11.15 6.86
CA LYS A 28 0.07 12.22 6.35
C LYS A 28 -1.30 11.68 5.93
N LEU A 29 -1.31 10.57 5.18
CA LEU A 29 -2.52 9.93 4.69
C LEU A 29 -3.31 9.23 5.80
N ALA A 30 -2.63 8.53 6.71
CA ALA A 30 -3.23 7.87 7.86
C ALA A 30 -3.95 8.87 8.78
N ARG A 31 -3.41 10.08 8.98
CA ARG A 31 -4.10 11.15 9.72
C ARG A 31 -5.32 11.69 8.95
N LYS A 32 -5.20 11.83 7.63
CA LYS A 32 -6.28 12.32 6.77
C LYS A 32 -7.48 11.37 6.76
N TYR A 33 -7.23 10.07 6.68
CA TYR A 33 -8.25 9.02 6.60
C TYR A 33 -8.41 8.23 7.91
N HIS A 34 -7.98 8.79 9.04
CA HIS A 34 -8.02 8.09 10.32
C HIS A 34 -9.47 7.76 10.71
N PRO A 35 -9.78 6.56 11.24
CA PRO A 35 -11.14 6.18 11.61
C PRO A 35 -11.73 7.08 12.70
N ASP A 36 -10.92 7.59 13.64
CA ASP A 36 -11.44 8.52 14.67
C ASP A 36 -11.97 9.83 14.09
N THR A 37 -11.31 10.38 13.06
CA THR A 37 -11.71 11.65 12.46
C THR A 37 -12.73 11.47 11.33
N ASN A 38 -12.86 10.26 10.79
CA ASN A 38 -13.75 9.91 9.69
C ASN A 38 -14.74 8.79 10.08
N ARG A 39 -15.30 8.86 11.28
CA ARG A 39 -16.22 7.81 11.79
C ARG A 39 -17.44 7.69 10.89
N GLY A 40 -17.67 6.50 10.35
CA GLY A 40 -18.81 6.20 9.47
C GLY A 40 -18.58 6.47 7.98
N ASP A 41 -17.42 7.02 7.59
CA ASP A 41 -17.04 7.16 6.19
C ASP A 41 -16.38 5.87 5.67
N LYS A 42 -17.17 5.07 4.95
CA LYS A 42 -16.71 3.82 4.32
C LYS A 42 -15.58 4.06 3.32
N THR A 43 -15.59 5.20 2.62
CA THR A 43 -14.54 5.54 1.65
C THR A 43 -13.22 5.87 2.36
N ALA A 44 -13.29 6.58 3.50
CA ALA A 44 -12.11 6.81 4.32
C ALA A 44 -11.54 5.50 4.89
N GLU A 45 -12.41 4.60 5.35
CA GLU A 45 -12.00 3.27 5.85
C GLU A 45 -11.32 2.42 4.77
N GLU A 46 -11.89 2.37 3.57
CA GLU A 46 -11.30 1.67 2.42
C GLU A 46 -9.93 2.25 2.06
N LYS A 47 -9.83 3.58 1.93
CA LYS A 47 -8.55 4.24 1.66
C LYS A 47 -7.53 3.97 2.76
N PHE A 48 -7.94 4.01 4.03
CA PHE A 48 -7.05 3.74 5.15
C PHE A 48 -6.50 2.31 5.10
N LYS A 49 -7.33 1.33 4.73
CA LYS A 49 -6.88 -0.07 4.51
C LYS A 49 -5.86 -0.14 3.38
N GLU A 50 -6.11 0.50 2.25
CA GLU A 50 -5.17 0.52 1.10
C GLU A 50 -3.85 1.20 1.45
N ILE A 51 -3.89 2.33 2.15
CA ILE A 51 -2.71 3.07 2.61
C ILE A 51 -1.88 2.23 3.58
N SER A 52 -2.54 1.51 4.48
CA SER A 52 -1.89 0.63 5.46
C SER A 52 -1.22 -0.55 4.77
N GLU A 53 -1.92 -1.21 3.85
CA GLU A 53 -1.39 -2.31 3.04
C GLU A 53 -0.17 -1.86 2.21
N ALA A 54 -0.29 -0.72 1.52
CA ALA A 54 0.79 -0.13 0.75
C ALA A 54 2.03 0.15 1.61
N TYR A 55 1.83 0.76 2.78
CA TYR A 55 2.92 1.06 3.70
C TYR A 55 3.57 -0.22 4.25
N GLU A 56 2.80 -1.25 4.61
CA GLU A 56 3.35 -2.52 5.11
C GLU A 56 4.25 -3.24 4.10
N VAL A 57 3.94 -3.12 2.81
CA VAL A 57 4.74 -3.70 1.74
C VAL A 57 5.95 -2.84 1.43
N LEU A 58 5.78 -1.52 1.32
CA LEU A 58 6.83 -0.60 0.86
C LEU A 58 7.84 -0.22 1.96
N ARG A 59 7.48 -0.32 3.24
CA ARG A 59 8.38 -0.03 4.38
C ARG A 59 9.43 -1.12 4.61
N ASP A 60 9.18 -2.32 4.12
CA ASP A 60 10.01 -3.49 4.35
C ASP A 60 10.79 -3.76 3.07
N ALA A 61 12.12 -3.62 3.13
CA ALA A 61 12.97 -3.76 1.96
C ALA A 61 12.81 -5.13 1.27
N GLU A 62 12.53 -6.21 2.01
CA GLU A 62 12.30 -7.52 1.42
C GLU A 62 10.94 -7.62 0.73
N LYS A 63 9.87 -7.15 1.40
CA LYS A 63 8.53 -7.12 0.79
C LYS A 63 8.45 -6.20 -0.41
N ARG A 64 9.10 -5.04 -0.35
CA ARG A 64 9.22 -4.08 -1.44
C ARG A 64 9.94 -4.70 -2.64
N ARG A 65 11.10 -5.35 -2.41
CA ARG A 65 11.80 -6.07 -3.49
C ARG A 65 10.92 -7.15 -4.13
N ARG A 66 10.19 -7.93 -3.34
CA ARG A 66 9.25 -8.95 -3.86
C ARG A 66 8.11 -8.30 -4.65
N TYR A 67 7.56 -7.20 -4.15
CA TYR A 67 6.51 -6.44 -4.84
C TYR A 67 7.00 -5.83 -6.16
N ASP A 68 8.20 -5.26 -6.17
CA ASP A 68 8.83 -4.70 -7.36
C ASP A 68 9.20 -5.80 -8.38
N ALA A 69 9.62 -6.98 -7.91
CA ALA A 69 9.86 -8.17 -8.75
C ALA A 69 8.56 -8.71 -9.37
N LEU A 70 7.45 -8.69 -8.63
CA LEU A 70 6.13 -9.05 -9.15
C LEU A 70 5.61 -8.00 -10.15
N GLY A 71 5.83 -6.72 -9.88
CA GLY A 71 5.45 -5.61 -10.76
C GLY A 71 6.22 -5.56 -12.07
N SER A 72 7.50 -5.93 -12.05
CA SER A 72 8.35 -6.05 -13.25
C SER A 72 8.02 -7.28 -14.09
N GLY A 73 7.48 -8.34 -13.47
CA GLY A 73 6.90 -9.51 -14.16
C GLY A 73 5.45 -9.32 -14.64
N PHE A 74 4.76 -8.25 -14.23
CA PHE A 74 3.36 -7.99 -14.60
C PHE A 74 3.20 -7.43 -16.04
N ARG A 75 4.01 -7.93 -16.98
CA ARG A 75 3.63 -8.07 -18.39
C ARG A 75 2.88 -9.40 -18.56
N GLY A 76 1.71 -9.50 -17.91
CA GLY A 76 0.75 -10.60 -18.11
C GLY A 76 0.97 -11.86 -17.26
N GLY A 77 0.05 -12.12 -16.34
CA GLY A 77 -0.40 -13.50 -16.11
C GLY A 77 -0.16 -14.18 -14.75
N THR A 78 0.38 -13.54 -13.72
CA THR A 78 0.54 -14.21 -12.41
C THR A 78 -0.21 -13.51 -11.29
N GLU A 79 -1.27 -14.18 -10.84
CA GLU A 79 -2.21 -13.75 -9.79
C GLU A 79 -1.53 -13.85 -8.40
N PHE A 80 -1.26 -12.71 -7.77
CA PHE A 80 -0.73 -12.66 -6.40
C PHE A 80 -1.89 -12.70 -5.39
N LYS A 81 -1.92 -13.74 -4.54
CA LYS A 81 -2.77 -13.77 -3.34
C LYS A 81 -1.97 -13.16 -2.17
N PRO A 82 -2.42 -12.05 -1.56
CA PRO A 82 -1.79 -11.54 -0.35
C PRO A 82 -1.82 -12.61 0.75
N PRO A 83 -0.81 -12.66 1.63
CA PRO A 83 -0.76 -13.64 2.72
C PRO A 83 -2.01 -13.50 3.61
N PRO A 84 -2.62 -14.61 4.03
CA PRO A 84 -3.82 -14.57 4.85
C PRO A 84 -3.50 -13.85 6.16
N LYS A 85 -4.33 -12.86 6.51
CA LYS A 85 -4.37 -12.25 7.84
C LYS A 85 -4.47 -13.40 8.86
N LYS A 86 -3.46 -13.57 9.71
CA LYS A 86 -3.59 -14.43 10.90
C LYS A 86 -4.61 -13.76 11.83
N ASN A 87 -5.65 -14.51 12.18
CA ASN A 87 -6.67 -14.18 13.18
C ASN A 87 -6.04 -13.86 14.54
#